data_AF-A0A0B7APY4-F1
#
_entry.id   AF-A0A0B7APY4-F1
#
_cell.length_a   1.000
_cell.length_b   1.000
_cell.length_c   1.000
_cell.angle_alpha   90.00
_cell.angle_beta   90.00
_cell.angle_gamma   90.00
#
_symmetry.space_group_name_H-M   'P 1'
#
loop_
_entity.id
_entity.type
_entity.pdbx_description
1 polymer ?
#
loop_
_entity_poly.entity_id
_entity_poly.type
_entity_poly.pdbx_seq_one_letter_code
_entity_poly.pdbx_strand_id
1 'polypeptide(L)'
;VTLCGRDKDRLNSVVDKVVCVTGGNQDDVQAVTGDLRDPNVRTEIIEQTVEKYGRLDILVANAGVVGTTRTFLNDTEETYNTVLDTNLKSVFFL
;
A
#
# COMPACT_ATOMS: atom_id res chain seq x y z
N VAL A 1 -2.60 -5.35 12.38
CA VAL A 1 -2.22 -5.36 10.94
C VAL A 1 -1.96 -3.94 10.49
N THR A 2 -0.94 -3.72 9.66
CA THR A 2 -0.74 -2.43 9.00
C THR A 2 -1.42 -2.43 7.64
N LEU A 3 -2.31 -1.47 7.42
CA LEU A 3 -2.97 -1.18 6.16
C LEU A 3 -2.32 0.06 5.55
N CYS A 4 -2.04 0.02 4.25
CA CYS A 4 -1.51 1.17 3.52
C CYS A 4 -2.35 1.52 2.30
N GLY A 5 -2.35 2.79 1.92
CA GLY A 5 -3.06 3.28 0.75
C GLY A 5 -2.95 4.79 0.58
N ARG A 6 -3.30 5.30 -0.60
CA ARG A 6 -3.17 6.74 -0.93
C ARG A 6 -4.31 7.60 -0.42
N ASP A 7 -5.49 7.01 -0.26
CA ASP A 7 -6.71 7.70 0.14
C ASP A 7 -6.96 7.46 1.63
N LYS A 8 -6.76 8.52 2.42
CA LYS A 8 -6.85 8.47 3.88
C LYS A 8 -8.24 8.11 4.37
N ASP A 9 -9.28 8.67 3.76
CA ASP A 9 -10.66 8.47 4.19
C ASP A 9 -11.12 7.05 3.90
N ARG A 10 -10.76 6.54 2.72
CA ARG A 10 -10.99 5.13 2.37
C ARG A 10 -10.22 4.19 3.30
N LEU A 11 -8.98 4.52 3.65
CA LEU A 11 -8.17 3.70 4.55
C LEU A 11 -8.80 3.64 5.95
N ASN A 12 -9.23 4.78 6.50
CA ASN A 12 -9.94 4.85 7.77
C ASN A 12 -11.24 4.03 7.74
N SER A 13 -12.01 4.13 6.66
CA SER A 13 -13.22 3.31 6.50
C SER A 13 -12.93 1.80 6.50
N VAL A 14 -11.78 1.38 5.97
CA VAL A 14 -11.37 -0.04 6.03
C VAL A 14 -10.96 -0.44 7.45
N VAL A 15 -10.27 0.42 8.19
CA VAL A 15 -9.95 0.20 9.61
C VAL A 15 -11.24 -0.05 10.41
N ASP A 16 -12.24 0.81 10.23
CA ASP A 16 -13.54 0.67 10.92
C ASP A 16 -14.23 -0.65 10.56
N LYS A 17 -14.18 -1.07 9.30
CA LYS A 17 -14.73 -2.36 8.85
C LYS A 17 -14.01 -3.55 9.47
N VAL A 18 -12.68 -3.50 9.56
CA VAL A 18 -11.87 -4.57 10.19
C VAL A 18 -12.25 -4.70 11.65
N VAL A 19 -12.31 -3.59 12.39
CA VAL A 19 -12.71 -3.55 13.79
C VAL A 19 -14.12 -4.10 13.96
N CYS A 20 -15.07 -3.65 13.15
CA CYS A 20 -16.46 -4.09 13.20
C CYS A 20 -16.63 -5.61 12.99
N VAL A 21 -15.92 -6.20 12.02
CA VAL A 21 -16.04 -7.63 11.69
C VAL A 21 -15.28 -8.53 12.67
N THR A 22 -14.16 -8.05 13.22
CA THR A 22 -13.31 -8.85 14.11
C THR A 22 -13.67 -8.71 15.59
N GLY A 23 -14.32 -7.62 15.98
CA GLY A 23 -14.54 -7.27 17.39
C GLY A 23 -13.28 -6.82 18.13
N GLY A 24 -12.17 -6.56 17.42
CA GLY A 24 -10.91 -6.04 17.99
C GLY A 24 -10.96 -4.55 18.30
N ASN A 25 -9.84 -3.97 18.74
CA ASN A 25 -9.73 -2.53 19.01
C ASN A 25 -9.18 -1.78 17.79
N GLN A 26 -9.48 -0.48 17.67
CA GLN A 26 -8.86 0.36 16.64
C GLN A 26 -7.32 0.37 16.78
N ASP A 27 -6.80 0.32 18.00
CA ASP A 27 -5.36 0.27 18.26
C ASP A 27 -4.69 -1.01 17.76
N ASP A 28 -5.42 -2.08 17.44
CA ASP A 28 -4.85 -3.32 16.89
C ASP A 28 -4.58 -3.21 15.38
N VAL A 29 -5.13 -2.18 14.73
CA VAL A 29 -4.95 -1.88 13.31
C VAL A 29 -4.12 -0.61 13.17
N GLN A 30 -3.22 -0.59 12.21
CA GLN A 30 -2.42 0.58 11.88
C GLN A 30 -2.71 1.01 10.45
N ALA A 31 -2.79 2.32 10.23
CA ALA A 31 -3.03 2.90 8.92
C ALA A 31 -1.88 3.84 8.56
N VAL A 32 -1.20 3.56 7.46
CA VAL A 32 -0.14 4.43 6.91
C VAL A 32 -0.60 4.93 5.54
N THR A 33 -0.82 6.23 5.43
CA THR A 33 -1.30 6.83 4.17
C THR A 33 -0.12 7.29 3.33
N GLY A 34 -0.06 6.88 2.06
CA GLY A 34 0.96 7.34 1.13
C GLY A 34 0.95 6.62 -0.21
N ASP A 35 1.78 7.10 -1.14
CA ASP A 35 2.00 6.48 -2.44
C ASP A 35 3.26 5.61 -2.39
N LEU A 36 3.13 4.33 -2.68
CA LEU A 36 4.24 3.37 -2.62
C LEU A 36 5.34 3.66 -3.65
N ARG A 37 5.10 4.52 -4.63
CA ARG A 37 6.15 5.01 -5.54
C ARG A 37 7.19 5.87 -4.81
N ASP A 38 6.82 6.50 -3.69
CA ASP A 38 7.74 7.26 -2.83
C ASP A 38 8.55 6.32 -1.92
N PRO A 39 9.90 6.32 -2.00
CA PRO A 39 10.74 5.52 -1.10
C PRO A 39 10.57 5.83 0.39
N ASN A 40 10.24 7.06 0.75
CA ASN A 40 10.07 7.44 2.16
C ASN A 40 8.82 6.79 2.75
N VAL A 41 7.72 6.77 1.98
CA VAL A 41 6.47 6.09 2.38
C VAL A 41 6.71 4.60 2.58
N ARG A 42 7.49 3.96 1.69
CA ARG A 42 7.84 2.53 1.84
C ARG A 42 8.60 2.26 3.14
N THR A 43 9.59 3.09 3.43
CA THR A 43 10.38 3.02 4.66
C THR A 43 9.49 3.20 5.89
N GLU A 44 8.63 4.22 5.88
CA GLU A 44 7.69 4.53 6.97
C GLU A 44 6.72 3.37 7.24
N ILE A 45 6.20 2.71 6.21
CA ILE A 45 5.32 1.54 6.37
C ILE A 45 6.02 0.44 7.16
N ILE A 46 7.26 0.11 6.81
CA ILE A 46 8.02 -0.94 7.50
C ILE A 46 8.39 -0.52 8.92
N GLU A 47 8.97 0.67 9.08
CA GLU A 47 9.42 1.17 10.37
C GLU A 47 8.28 1.21 11.37
N GLN A 48 7.14 1.81 11.02
CA GLN A 48 6.05 1.88 11.97
C GLN A 48 5.36 0.53 12.22
N THR A 49 5.35 -0.38 11.23
CA THR A 49 4.84 -1.76 11.44
C THR A 49 5.71 -2.51 12.44
N VAL A 50 7.04 -2.42 12.29
CA VAL A 50 7.99 -3.07 13.19
C VAL A 50 7.97 -2.41 14.56
N GLU A 51 7.87 -1.08 14.64
CA GLU A 51 7.73 -0.36 15.91
C GLU A 51 6.49 -0.81 16.69
N LYS A 52 5.35 -0.94 16.01
CA LYS A 52 4.08 -1.30 16.66
C LYS A 52 4.00 -2.78 17.05
N TYR A 53 4.42 -3.68 16.16
CA TYR A 53 4.20 -5.12 16.30
C TYR A 53 5.47 -5.90 16.68
N GLY A 54 6.62 -5.24 16.76
CA GLY A 54 7.93 -5.81 17.08
C GLY A 54 8.61 -6.55 15.91
N ARG A 55 7.86 -6.90 14.86
CA ARG A 55 8.35 -7.60 13.66
C ARG A 55 7.34 -7.49 12.50
N LEU A 56 7.79 -7.86 11.30
CA LEU A 56 6.94 -8.10 10.13
C LEU A 56 6.97 -9.60 9.79
N ASP A 57 5.82 -10.28 9.93
CA ASP A 57 5.71 -11.71 9.63
C ASP A 57 5.28 -12.00 8.18
N ILE A 58 4.37 -11.18 7.64
CA ILE A 58 3.75 -11.40 6.33
C ILE A 58 3.66 -10.06 5.60
N LEU A 59 4.17 -10.03 4.37
CA LEU A 59 3.97 -8.94 3.45
C LEU A 59 2.98 -9.33 2.35
N VAL A 60 1.94 -8.50 2.15
CA VAL A 60 0.94 -8.70 1.10
C VAL A 60 1.11 -7.62 0.03
N ALA A 61 1.76 -7.98 -1.08
CA ALA A 61 2.02 -7.12 -2.22
C ALA A 61 0.77 -6.89 -3.10
N ASN A 62 -0.27 -6.28 -2.53
CA ASN A 62 -1.59 -6.14 -3.18
C ASN A 62 -1.74 -4.85 -4.02
N ALA A 63 -0.99 -3.79 -3.71
CA ALA A 63 -1.15 -2.52 -4.41
C ALA A 63 -0.82 -2.67 -5.89
N GLY A 64 -1.72 -2.20 -6.75
CA GLY A 64 -1.55 -2.28 -8.19
C GLY A 64 -2.39 -1.27 -8.95
N VAL A 65 -1.88 -0.86 -10.10
CA VAL A 65 -2.59 -0.07 -11.09
C VAL A 65 -2.57 -0.77 -12.44
N VAL A 66 -3.64 -0.58 -13.20
CA VAL A 66 -3.66 -0.91 -14.62
C VAL A 66 -3.38 0.39 -15.36
N GLY A 67 -2.48 0.34 -16.34
CA GLY A 67 -2.23 1.47 -17.24
C GLY A 67 -3.47 1.83 -18.05
N THR A 68 -3.33 2.76 -19.00
CA THR A 68 -4.42 3.03 -19.93
C THR A 68 -4.64 1.85 -20.89
N THR A 69 -5.89 1.58 -21.28
CA THR A 69 -6.20 0.54 -22.27
C THR A 69 -5.73 0.98 -23.65
N ARG A 70 -4.45 0.76 -23.94
CA ARG A 70 -3.82 1.03 -25.23
C ARG A 70 -3.17 -0.25 -25.74
N THR A 71 -2.98 -0.32 -27.04
CA THR A 71 -2.11 -1.35 -27.63
C THR A 71 -0.66 -1.04 -27.25
N PHE A 72 0.18 -2.07 -27.22
CA PHE A 72 1.62 -1.92 -26.95
C PHE A 72 2.29 -0.83 -27.82
N LEU A 73 1.88 -0.70 -29.09
CA LEU A 73 2.42 0.30 -30.02
C LEU A 73 2.04 1.75 -29.71
N ASN A 74 0.96 1.96 -28.94
CA ASN A 74 0.42 3.28 -28.62
C ASN A 74 0.59 3.65 -27.14
N ASP A 75 1.26 2.79 -26.37
CA ASP A 75 1.51 3.05 -24.97
C ASP A 75 2.59 4.12 -24.78
N THR A 76 2.62 4.75 -23.60
CA THR A 76 3.60 5.78 -23.27
C THR A 76 4.58 5.28 -22.24
N GLU A 77 5.81 5.80 -22.30
CA GLU A 77 6.82 5.56 -21.26
C GLU A 77 6.31 5.97 -19.87
N GLU A 78 5.52 7.05 -19.78
CA GLU A 78 4.87 7.47 -18.54
C GLU A 78 3.91 6.40 -17.97
N THR A 79 3.10 5.78 -18.83
CA THR A 79 2.17 4.71 -18.42
C THR A 79 2.96 3.48 -17.98
N TYR A 80 3.98 3.10 -18.76
CA TYR A 80 4.89 2.00 -18.44
C TYR A 80 5.55 2.22 -17.07
N ASN A 81 6.14 3.39 -16.85
CA ASN A 81 6.78 3.76 -15.60
C ASN A 81 5.77 3.76 -14.44
N THR A 82 4.57 4.29 -14.64
CA THR A 82 3.52 4.26 -13.60
C THR A 82 3.16 2.84 -13.18
N VAL A 83 3.01 1.93 -14.15
CA VAL A 83 2.68 0.52 -13.89
C VAL A 83 3.85 -0.19 -13.22
N LEU A 84 5.08 -0.03 -13.71
CA LEU A 84 6.24 -0.71 -13.12
C LEU A 84 6.66 -0.12 -11.78
N ASP A 85 6.62 1.20 -11.61
CA ASP A 85 6.92 1.85 -10.34
C ASP A 85 5.96 1.37 -9.26
N THR A 86 4.67 1.20 -9.59
CA THR A 86 3.65 0.74 -8.64
C THR A 86 3.68 -0.78 -8.44
N ASN A 87 3.55 -1.56 -9.51
CA ASN A 87 3.25 -2.99 -9.39
C ASN A 87 4.50 -3.85 -9.17
N LEU A 88 5.70 -3.33 -9.49
CA LEU A 88 6.95 -4.08 -9.40
C LEU A 88 7.97 -3.42 -8.47
N LYS A 89 8.42 -2.21 -8.81
CA LYS A 89 9.48 -1.52 -8.07
C LYS A 89 9.08 -1.25 -6.63
N SER A 90 7.84 -0.82 -6.41
CA SER A 90 7.38 -0.51 -5.06
C SER A 90 7.45 -1.73 -4.15
N VAL A 91 7.03 -2.90 -4.63
CA VAL A 91 7.05 -4.15 -3.86
C VAL A 91 8.47 -4.67 -3.68
N PHE A 92 9.32 -4.55 -4.69
CA PHE A 92 10.71 -5.01 -4.63
C PHE A 92 11.53 -4.23 -3.59
N PHE A 93 11.25 -2.93 -3.43
CA PHE A 93 11.92 -2.05 -2.47
C PHE A 93 11.03 -1.68 -1.28
N LEU A 94 10.04 -2.51 -0.97
CA LEU A 94 9.22 -2.37 0.24
C LEU A 94 9.90 -3.07 1.41
#